data_AF-A0A5C8G394-F1
#
_entry.id   AF-A0A5C8G394-F1
#
_cell.length_a   1.000
_cell.length_b   1.000
_cell.length_c   1.000
_cell.angle_alpha   90.00
_cell.angle_beta   90.00
_cell.angle_gamma   90.00
#
_symmetry.space_group_name_H-M   'P 1'
#
loop_
_entity.id
_entity.type
_entity.pdbx_description
1 polymer ?
#
loop_
_entity_poly.entity_id
_entity_poly.type
_entity_poly.pdbx_seq_one_letter_code
_entity_poly.pdbx_strand_id
1 'polypeptide(L)'
;MSDKNSVYIRFMAPIMPNTIKSLSQCLDQAILHRSENIHLLISSGGGSVFHGISMYNYLKGLNINITTYNFGSADSIATVLFCAGKNRICVPNARFLIHPVSLNLNAPLLLKDKDLEEQLKSIKIDTENIAKIISDTANKDIKDVEEKMHNRTTLNPIEAKKYGLATDINSNLYNNDNILYSIYEDGSIFQYIPNPDITSNMSQSPINFYNLPEQAIKKNI
;
A
#
# COMPACT_ATOMS: atom_id res chain seq x y z
N MET A 1 -22.42 -13.60 -0.66
CA MET A 1 -21.70 -14.58 0.17
C MET A 1 -20.85 -13.80 1.15
N SER A 2 -21.00 -14.04 2.45
CA SER A 2 -20.36 -13.22 3.49
C SER A 2 -18.84 -13.31 3.39
N ASP A 3 -18.20 -12.16 3.41
CA ASP A 3 -16.75 -11.88 3.34
C ASP A 3 -16.01 -12.34 4.64
N LYS A 4 -16.42 -13.47 5.22
CA LYS A 4 -16.17 -13.90 6.61
C LYS A 4 -14.72 -14.22 6.95
N ASN A 5 -13.78 -14.00 6.03
CA ASN A 5 -12.35 -14.20 6.26
C ASN A 5 -11.50 -13.18 5.51
N SER A 6 -12.00 -11.94 5.47
CA SER A 6 -11.41 -10.83 4.75
C SER A 6 -10.94 -9.76 5.73
N VAL A 7 -9.75 -9.24 5.48
CA VAL A 7 -9.17 -8.14 6.27
C VAL A 7 -9.00 -6.91 5.39
N TYR A 8 -9.27 -5.75 5.98
CA TYR A 8 -9.14 -4.47 5.31
C TYR A 8 -7.97 -3.71 5.91
N ILE A 9 -7.09 -3.19 5.05
CA ILE A 9 -5.93 -2.40 5.45
C ILE A 9 -6.01 -1.08 4.70
N ARG A 10 -6.32 0.00 5.43
CA ARG A 10 -6.27 1.37 4.91
C ARG A 10 -4.87 1.93 5.10
N PHE A 11 -4.16 2.09 3.99
CA PHE A 11 -2.84 2.69 3.89
C PHE A 11 -2.98 4.13 3.36
N MET A 12 -2.99 5.10 4.28
CA MET A 12 -3.03 6.53 3.96
C MET A 12 -1.74 7.20 4.45
N ALA A 13 -0.65 6.95 3.71
CA ALA A 13 0.68 7.31 4.15
C ALA A 13 1.66 7.35 2.96
N PRO A 14 2.81 8.05 3.07
CA PRO A 14 3.92 7.86 2.14
C PRO A 14 4.51 6.45 2.28
N ILE A 15 5.14 5.93 1.23
CA ILE A 15 5.85 4.65 1.23
C ILE A 15 7.24 4.87 1.82
N MET A 16 7.41 4.54 3.11
CA MET A 16 8.61 4.81 3.90
C MET A 16 8.92 3.63 4.83
N PRO A 17 10.14 3.54 5.40
CA PRO A 17 10.51 2.41 6.26
C PRO A 17 9.53 2.15 7.41
N ASN A 18 9.08 3.20 8.10
CA ASN A 18 8.13 3.10 9.21
C ASN A 18 6.74 2.64 8.76
N THR A 19 6.19 3.21 7.69
CA THR A 19 4.83 2.90 7.21
C THR A 19 4.76 1.52 6.55
N ILE A 20 5.83 1.11 5.86
CA ILE A 20 5.95 -0.22 5.27
C ILE A 20 6.16 -1.28 6.35
N LYS A 21 6.91 -0.98 7.42
CA LYS A 21 6.94 -1.84 8.61
C LYS A 21 5.54 -2.06 9.18
N SER A 22 4.74 -1.00 9.30
CA SER A 22 3.36 -1.10 9.80
C SER A 22 2.44 -1.90 8.87
N LEU A 23 2.62 -1.75 7.56
CA LEU A 23 1.94 -2.58 6.57
C LEU A 23 2.33 -4.06 6.71
N SER A 24 3.62 -4.37 6.83
CA SER A 24 4.09 -5.73 7.11
C SER A 24 3.45 -6.30 8.37
N GLN A 25 3.40 -5.53 9.47
CA GLN A 25 2.78 -5.99 10.71
C GLN A 25 1.29 -6.33 10.53
N CYS A 26 0.53 -5.53 9.76
CA CYS A 26 -0.87 -5.83 9.47
C CYS A 26 -1.02 -7.09 8.60
N LEU A 27 -0.14 -7.27 7.61
CA LEU A 27 -0.11 -8.47 6.76
C LEU A 27 0.25 -9.72 7.55
N ASP A 28 1.24 -9.63 8.45
CA ASP A 28 1.63 -10.74 9.32
C ASP A 28 0.45 -11.20 10.19
N GLN A 29 -0.31 -10.25 10.77
CA GLN A 29 -1.53 -10.58 11.51
C GLN A 29 -2.57 -11.25 10.61
N ALA A 30 -2.80 -10.73 9.39
CA ALA A 30 -3.72 -11.34 8.43
C ALA A 30 -3.34 -12.79 8.10
N ILE A 31 -2.05 -13.06 7.89
CA ILE A 31 -1.50 -14.39 7.61
C ILE A 31 -1.67 -15.31 8.81
N LEU A 32 -1.32 -14.85 10.02
CA LEU A 32 -1.47 -15.63 11.26
C LEU A 32 -2.94 -16.00 11.52
N HIS A 33 -3.87 -15.09 11.21
CA HIS A 33 -5.31 -15.33 11.28
C HIS A 33 -5.88 -16.11 10.09
N ARG A 34 -5.03 -16.54 9.14
CA ARG A 34 -5.41 -17.30 7.94
C ARG A 34 -6.48 -16.59 7.10
N SER A 35 -6.36 -15.27 6.96
CA SER A 35 -7.22 -14.48 6.09
C SER A 35 -7.09 -14.97 4.64
N GLU A 36 -8.21 -15.18 3.96
CA GLU A 36 -8.24 -15.63 2.57
C GLU A 36 -8.19 -14.47 1.58
N ASN A 37 -8.69 -13.30 2.00
CA ASN A 37 -8.69 -12.09 1.19
C ASN A 37 -8.13 -10.91 1.97
N ILE A 38 -7.25 -10.15 1.32
CA ILE A 38 -6.70 -8.90 1.82
C ILE A 38 -7.21 -7.78 0.91
N HIS A 39 -7.83 -6.78 1.51
CA HIS A 39 -8.31 -5.57 0.86
C HIS A 39 -7.39 -4.43 1.24
N LEU A 40 -6.50 -4.04 0.34
CA LEU A 40 -5.51 -2.98 0.57
C LEU A 40 -6.00 -1.68 -0.06
N LEU A 41 -6.46 -0.75 0.78
CA LEU A 41 -6.93 0.57 0.38
C LEU A 41 -5.76 1.55 0.43
N ILE A 42 -5.39 2.08 -0.72
CA ILE A 42 -4.20 2.90 -0.93
C ILE A 42 -4.61 4.34 -1.24
N SER A 43 -4.07 5.27 -0.45
CA SER A 43 -3.98 6.69 -0.79
C SER A 43 -2.58 7.18 -0.42
N SER A 44 -1.70 7.27 -1.41
CA SER A 44 -0.29 7.56 -1.21
C SER A 44 0.29 8.32 -2.41
N GLY A 45 1.11 9.33 -2.08
CA GLY A 45 1.94 10.05 -3.05
C GLY A 45 3.17 9.28 -3.54
N GLY A 46 3.38 8.06 -3.03
CA GLY A 46 4.60 7.29 -3.26
C GLY A 46 5.65 7.48 -2.15
N GLY A 47 6.92 7.32 -2.50
CA GLY A 47 8.03 7.38 -1.54
C GLY A 47 9.23 6.55 -1.98
N SER A 48 9.80 5.77 -1.06
CA SER A 48 10.98 4.94 -1.30
C SER A 48 10.70 3.84 -2.33
N VAL A 49 11.40 3.89 -3.46
CA VAL A 49 11.32 2.88 -4.53
C VAL A 49 11.68 1.49 -4.00
N PHE A 50 12.78 1.38 -3.25
CA PHE A 50 13.21 0.13 -2.62
C PHE A 50 12.08 -0.53 -1.79
N HIS A 51 11.42 0.23 -0.91
CA HIS A 51 10.38 -0.31 -0.05
C HIS A 51 9.11 -0.66 -0.84
N GLY A 52 8.76 0.14 -1.85
CA GLY A 52 7.59 -0.12 -2.68
C GLY A 52 7.74 -1.35 -3.57
N ILE A 53 8.90 -1.54 -4.23
CA ILE A 53 9.20 -2.77 -4.99
C ILE A 53 9.22 -3.99 -4.06
N SER A 54 9.87 -3.86 -2.89
CA SER A 54 9.94 -4.96 -1.91
C SER A 54 8.56 -5.39 -1.45
N MET A 55 7.68 -4.43 -1.11
CA MET A 55 6.32 -4.74 -0.69
C MET A 55 5.47 -5.29 -1.83
N TYR A 56 5.60 -4.77 -3.06
CA TYR A 56 4.95 -5.35 -4.24
C TYR A 56 5.33 -6.83 -4.42
N ASN A 57 6.63 -7.14 -4.39
CA ASN A 57 7.11 -8.51 -4.53
C ASN A 57 6.59 -9.42 -3.41
N TYR A 58 6.60 -8.92 -2.17
CA TYR A 58 6.08 -9.64 -1.02
C TYR A 58 4.59 -9.97 -1.20
N LEU A 59 3.76 -8.96 -1.52
CA LEU A 59 2.33 -9.14 -1.77
C LEU A 59 2.06 -10.13 -2.91
N LYS A 60 2.80 -10.06 -4.02
CA LYS A 60 2.67 -11.00 -5.14
C LYS A 60 3.09 -12.43 -4.79
N GLY A 61 4.00 -12.59 -3.84
CA GLY A 61 4.45 -13.90 -3.34
C GLY A 61 3.52 -14.53 -2.31
N LEU A 62 2.56 -13.78 -1.75
CA LEU A 62 1.56 -14.33 -0.84
C LEU A 62 0.55 -15.19 -1.61
N ASN A 63 0.26 -16.38 -1.09
CA ASN A 63 -0.84 -17.23 -1.59
C ASN A 63 -2.19 -16.80 -0.99
N ILE A 64 -2.50 -15.50 -1.09
CA ILE A 64 -3.71 -14.86 -0.55
C ILE A 64 -4.31 -13.99 -1.65
N ASN A 65 -5.64 -13.91 -1.74
CA ASN A 65 -6.28 -13.05 -2.72
C ASN A 65 -6.16 -11.58 -2.29
N ILE A 66 -5.45 -10.78 -3.09
CA ILE A 66 -5.27 -9.35 -2.81
C ILE A 66 -6.13 -8.53 -3.76
N THR A 67 -6.98 -7.69 -3.17
CA THR A 67 -7.70 -6.63 -3.88
C THR A 67 -7.13 -5.28 -3.45
N THR A 68 -6.66 -4.48 -4.40
CA THR A 68 -6.18 -3.13 -4.14
C THR A 68 -7.24 -2.11 -4.51
N TYR A 69 -7.34 -1.06 -3.71
CA TYR A 69 -8.24 0.06 -3.94
C TYR A 69 -7.42 1.35 -4.00
N ASN A 70 -7.61 2.16 -5.03
CA ASN A 70 -7.15 3.55 -5.03
C ASN A 70 -8.33 4.42 -4.59
N PHE A 71 -8.29 4.91 -3.35
CA PHE A 71 -9.37 5.72 -2.78
C PHE A 71 -9.06 7.22 -2.70
N GLY A 72 -7.88 7.64 -3.18
CA GLY A 72 -7.45 9.03 -3.22
C GLY A 72 -6.45 9.26 -4.34
N SER A 73 -5.18 8.95 -4.09
CA SER A 73 -4.14 8.95 -5.12
C SER A 73 -3.27 7.70 -4.98
N ALA A 74 -2.84 7.13 -6.09
CA ALA A 74 -1.82 6.09 -6.11
C ALA A 74 -0.69 6.56 -7.04
N ASP A 75 0.14 7.46 -6.52
CA ASP A 75 1.15 8.17 -7.31
C ASP A 75 2.51 7.48 -7.19
N SER A 76 3.33 7.58 -8.24
CA SER A 76 4.71 7.10 -8.24
C SER A 76 4.79 5.61 -7.88
N ILE A 77 5.66 5.24 -6.92
CA ILE A 77 5.79 3.87 -6.45
C ILE A 77 4.51 3.30 -5.80
N ALA A 78 3.54 4.13 -5.40
CA ALA A 78 2.24 3.64 -4.96
C ALA A 78 1.41 3.05 -6.11
N THR A 79 1.64 3.46 -7.36
CA THR A 79 1.07 2.79 -8.54
C THR A 79 1.55 1.33 -8.61
N VAL A 80 2.83 1.07 -8.32
CA VAL A 80 3.39 -0.29 -8.28
C VAL A 80 2.75 -1.11 -7.17
N LEU A 81 2.61 -0.53 -5.96
CA LEU A 81 1.91 -1.21 -4.87
C LEU A 81 0.46 -1.57 -5.24
N PHE A 82 -0.25 -0.64 -5.89
CA PHE A 82 -1.61 -0.87 -6.40
C PHE A 82 -1.65 -2.01 -7.44
N CYS A 83 -0.62 -2.18 -8.27
CA CYS A 83 -0.51 -3.27 -9.24
C CYS A 83 -0.38 -4.67 -8.58
N ALA A 84 -0.08 -4.76 -7.28
CA ALA A 84 -0.01 -6.05 -6.58
C ALA A 84 -1.37 -6.79 -6.55
N GLY A 85 -2.47 -6.04 -6.61
CA GLY A 85 -3.83 -6.58 -6.56
C GLY A 85 -4.20 -7.38 -7.80
N LYS A 86 -4.85 -8.53 -7.59
CA LYS A 86 -5.53 -9.27 -8.65
C LYS A 86 -6.73 -8.47 -9.16
N ASN A 87 -7.54 -7.98 -8.22
CA ASN A 87 -8.59 -7.00 -8.47
C ASN A 87 -8.05 -5.62 -8.09
N ARG A 88 -8.23 -4.63 -8.96
CA ARG A 88 -7.65 -3.29 -8.84
C ARG A 88 -8.74 -2.25 -9.05
N ILE A 89 -9.26 -1.70 -7.96
CA ILE A 89 -10.46 -0.88 -7.96
C ILE A 89 -10.09 0.58 -7.74
N CYS A 90 -10.70 1.50 -8.48
CA CYS A 90 -10.55 2.93 -8.24
C CYS A 90 -11.86 3.56 -7.82
N VAL A 91 -11.84 4.51 -6.89
CA VAL A 91 -13.03 5.34 -6.64
C VAL A 91 -13.17 6.41 -7.73
N PRO A 92 -14.38 6.95 -7.98
CA PRO A 92 -14.63 7.88 -9.09
C PRO A 92 -13.80 9.18 -9.09
N ASN A 93 -13.32 9.61 -7.92
CA ASN A 93 -12.55 10.85 -7.76
C ASN A 93 -11.06 10.60 -7.51
N ALA A 94 -10.60 9.35 -7.63
CA ALA A 94 -9.18 9.04 -7.46
C ALA A 94 -8.37 9.40 -8.70
N ARG A 95 -7.04 9.35 -8.57
CA ARG A 95 -6.12 9.51 -9.71
C ARG A 95 -4.85 8.68 -9.53
N PHE A 96 -4.11 8.57 -10.62
CA PHE A 96 -2.74 8.08 -10.64
C PHE A 96 -1.82 9.16 -11.20
N LEU A 97 -0.58 9.17 -10.73
CA LEU A 97 0.52 9.89 -11.37
C LEU A 97 1.65 8.90 -11.62
N ILE A 98 2.02 8.74 -12.89
CA ILE A 98 3.14 7.89 -13.30
C ILE A 98 4.24 8.82 -13.79
N HIS A 99 5.43 8.69 -13.19
CA HIS A 99 6.56 9.58 -13.48
C HIS A 99 7.90 8.84 -13.32
N PRO A 100 9.04 9.39 -13.77
CA PRO A 100 10.31 8.69 -13.70
C PRO A 100 10.88 8.71 -12.27
N VAL A 101 11.75 7.76 -11.96
CA VAL A 101 12.44 7.70 -10.66
C VAL A 101 13.32 8.95 -10.51
N SER A 102 13.19 9.62 -9.38
CA SER A 102 14.00 10.79 -9.03
C SER A 102 15.02 10.40 -7.97
N LEU A 103 16.28 10.75 -8.20
CA LEU A 103 17.33 10.57 -7.21
C LEU A 103 17.45 11.83 -6.36
N ASN A 104 17.29 11.69 -5.05
CA ASN A 104 17.67 12.73 -4.11
C ASN A 104 18.99 12.33 -3.43
N LEU A 105 20.09 12.96 -3.84
CA LEU A 105 21.40 12.78 -3.24
C LEU A 105 21.50 13.62 -1.97
N ASN A 106 21.06 13.07 -0.84
CA ASN A 106 21.43 13.60 0.49
C ASN A 106 22.88 13.19 0.85
N ALA A 107 23.77 13.22 -0.13
CA ALA A 107 25.15 12.74 -0.02
C ALA A 107 26.11 13.92 0.27
N PRO A 108 27.32 13.65 0.80
CA PRO A 108 28.39 14.64 0.84
C PRO A 108 28.65 15.21 -0.55
N LEU A 109 29.09 16.47 -0.64
CA LEU A 109 29.41 17.17 -1.90
C LEU A 109 30.43 16.44 -2.80
N LEU A 110 31.06 15.36 -2.32
CA LEU A 110 32.06 14.56 -3.01
C LEU A 110 31.54 13.12 -3.23
N LEU A 111 31.19 12.80 -4.47
CA LEU A 111 30.98 11.44 -4.97
C LEU A 111 32.20 11.01 -5.79
N LYS A 112 32.63 9.75 -5.65
CA LYS A 112 33.66 9.19 -6.54
C LYS A 112 33.01 8.72 -7.84
N ASP A 113 33.79 8.60 -8.91
CA ASP A 113 33.31 8.15 -10.23
C ASP A 113 32.50 6.84 -10.14
N LYS A 114 33.00 5.86 -9.36
CA LYS A 114 32.31 4.57 -9.15
C LYS A 114 31.01 4.69 -8.36
N ASP A 115 30.90 5.65 -7.45
CA ASP A 115 29.65 5.88 -6.71
C ASP A 115 28.59 6.41 -7.67
N LEU A 116 28.96 7.36 -8.56
CA LEU A 116 28.05 7.92 -9.55
C LEU A 116 27.60 6.86 -10.57
N GLU A 117 28.51 6.03 -11.06
CA GLU A 117 28.19 4.92 -11.99
C GLU A 117 27.16 3.96 -11.39
N GLU A 118 27.34 3.54 -10.13
CA GLU A 118 26.44 2.60 -9.47
C GLU A 118 25.08 3.22 -9.15
N GLN A 119 25.05 4.50 -8.75
CA GLN A 119 23.80 5.24 -8.53
C GLN A 119 22.98 5.34 -9.82
N LEU A 120 23.62 5.73 -10.93
CA LEU A 120 22.95 5.82 -12.23
C LEU A 120 22.41 4.45 -12.68
N LYS A 121 23.22 3.39 -12.53
CA LYS A 121 22.81 2.02 -12.86
C LYS A 121 21.60 1.59 -12.04
N SER A 122 21.60 1.85 -10.74
CA SER A 122 20.49 1.51 -9.83
C SER A 122 19.18 2.19 -10.24
N ILE A 123 19.22 3.49 -10.58
CA ILE A 123 18.03 4.24 -11.02
C ILE A 123 17.46 3.69 -12.33
N LYS A 124 18.33 3.30 -13.27
CA LYS A 124 17.90 2.69 -14.53
C LYS A 124 17.19 1.37 -14.27
N ILE A 125 17.79 0.49 -13.46
CA ILE A 125 17.19 -0.80 -13.07
C ILE A 125 15.84 -0.58 -12.38
N ASP A 126 15.75 0.35 -11.44
CA ASP A 126 14.50 0.67 -10.74
C ASP A 126 13.43 1.19 -11.71
N THR A 127 13.81 2.06 -12.65
CA THR A 127 12.90 2.58 -13.68
C THR A 127 12.38 1.46 -14.58
N GLU A 128 13.26 0.59 -15.06
CA GLU A 128 12.93 -0.58 -15.88
C GLU A 128 12.00 -1.55 -15.13
N ASN A 129 12.27 -1.80 -13.85
CA ASN A 129 11.43 -2.65 -13.00
C ASN A 129 10.02 -2.08 -12.83
N ILE A 130 9.91 -0.78 -12.55
CA ILE A 130 8.61 -0.09 -12.43
C ILE A 130 7.84 -0.16 -13.76
N ALA A 131 8.52 0.16 -14.87
CA ALA A 131 7.92 0.12 -16.20
C ALA A 131 7.41 -1.28 -16.54
N LYS A 132 8.22 -2.32 -16.28
CA LYS A 132 7.85 -3.72 -16.47
C LYS A 132 6.62 -4.12 -15.65
N ILE A 133 6.57 -3.77 -14.37
CA ILE A 133 5.41 -4.09 -13.51
C ILE A 133 4.13 -3.47 -14.06
N ILE A 134 4.19 -2.19 -14.47
CA ILE A 134 3.04 -1.50 -15.05
C ILE A 134 2.66 -2.11 -16.41
N SER A 135 3.65 -2.42 -17.26
CA SER A 135 3.50 -3.08 -18.56
C SER A 135 2.76 -4.41 -18.44
N ASP A 136 3.25 -5.28 -17.56
CA ASP A 136 2.67 -6.61 -17.28
C ASP A 136 1.24 -6.48 -16.72
N THR A 137 1.02 -5.52 -15.82
CA THR A 137 -0.29 -5.32 -15.17
C THR A 137 -1.34 -4.76 -16.11
N ALA A 138 -0.96 -3.79 -16.95
CA ALA A 138 -1.83 -3.08 -17.87
C ALA A 138 -1.95 -3.76 -19.24
N ASN A 139 -1.14 -4.78 -19.50
CA ASN A 139 -0.97 -5.43 -20.81
C ASN A 139 -0.66 -4.38 -21.91
N LYS A 140 0.41 -3.62 -21.70
CA LYS A 140 0.90 -2.57 -22.60
C LYS A 140 2.33 -2.82 -23.00
N ASP A 141 2.72 -2.31 -24.16
CA ASP A 141 4.11 -2.32 -24.57
C ASP A 141 4.96 -1.52 -23.57
N ILE A 142 6.13 -2.05 -23.21
CA ILE A 142 6.99 -1.43 -22.21
C ILE A 142 7.42 -0.01 -22.64
N LYS A 143 7.58 0.27 -23.94
CA LYS A 143 7.98 1.60 -24.42
C LYS A 143 6.87 2.64 -24.24
N ASP A 144 5.60 2.27 -24.39
CA ASP A 144 4.46 3.18 -24.10
C ASP A 144 4.43 3.54 -22.61
N VAL A 145 4.73 2.57 -21.74
CA VAL A 145 4.83 2.81 -20.29
C VAL A 145 6.00 3.74 -19.97
N GLU A 146 7.18 3.49 -20.53
CA GLU A 146 8.37 4.34 -20.34
C GLU A 146 8.13 5.77 -20.83
N GLU A 147 7.49 5.93 -21.99
CA GLU A 147 7.11 7.25 -22.51
C GLU A 147 6.15 7.98 -21.57
N LYS A 148 5.13 7.29 -21.05
CA LYS A 148 4.21 7.88 -20.06
C LYS A 148 4.88 8.25 -18.75
N MET A 149 5.81 7.42 -18.27
CA MET A 149 6.65 7.72 -17.12
C MET A 149 7.46 8.99 -17.40
N HIS A 150 8.19 9.04 -18.51
CA HIS A 150 8.99 10.20 -18.90
C HIS A 150 8.15 11.49 -18.97
N ASN A 151 6.96 11.41 -19.55
CA ASN A 151 6.06 12.55 -19.75
C ASN A 151 5.29 12.95 -18.48
N ARG A 152 5.50 12.28 -17.34
CA ARG A 152 4.82 12.57 -16.07
C ARG A 152 3.28 12.54 -16.23
N THR A 153 2.76 11.39 -16.60
CA THR A 153 1.35 11.22 -16.97
C THR A 153 0.43 11.07 -15.75
N THR A 154 -0.61 11.91 -15.67
CA THR A 154 -1.72 11.73 -14.72
C THR A 154 -2.88 11.02 -15.40
N LEU A 155 -3.49 10.04 -14.72
CA LEU A 155 -4.66 9.32 -15.22
C LEU A 155 -5.82 9.45 -14.22
N ASN A 156 -6.99 9.85 -14.71
CA ASN A 156 -8.25 9.73 -13.97
C ASN A 156 -8.73 8.25 -13.95
N PRO A 157 -9.77 7.89 -13.19
CA PRO A 157 -10.18 6.48 -13.04
C PRO A 157 -10.65 5.84 -14.35
N ILE A 158 -11.31 6.61 -15.22
CA ILE A 158 -11.79 6.12 -16.54
C ILE A 158 -10.59 5.81 -17.44
N GLU A 159 -9.61 6.72 -17.48
CA GLU A 159 -8.36 6.53 -18.22
C GLU A 159 -7.55 5.36 -17.67
N ALA A 160 -7.42 5.25 -16.34
CA ALA A 160 -6.70 4.14 -15.70
C ALA A 160 -7.35 2.79 -16.00
N LYS A 161 -8.69 2.70 -15.99
CA LYS A 161 -9.42 1.48 -16.39
C LYS A 161 -9.22 1.16 -17.87
N LYS A 162 -9.36 2.15 -18.76
CA LYS A 162 -9.10 1.98 -20.20
C LYS A 162 -7.65 1.57 -20.49
N TYR A 163 -6.71 2.08 -19.70
CA TYR A 163 -5.29 1.77 -19.84
C TYR A 163 -4.94 0.37 -19.32
N GLY A 164 -5.79 -0.26 -18.50
CA GLY A 164 -5.56 -1.59 -17.92
C GLY A 164 -4.98 -1.58 -16.50
N LEU A 165 -4.69 -0.39 -15.95
CA LEU A 165 -4.20 -0.25 -14.58
C LEU A 165 -5.28 -0.61 -13.56
N ALA A 166 -6.52 -0.17 -13.77
CA ALA A 166 -7.65 -0.54 -12.92
C ALA A 166 -8.52 -1.59 -13.62
N THR A 167 -9.01 -2.57 -12.87
CA THR A 167 -10.00 -3.53 -13.35
C THR A 167 -11.42 -2.98 -13.21
N ASP A 168 -11.67 -2.12 -12.22
CA ASP A 168 -12.99 -1.54 -12.01
C ASP A 168 -13.00 -0.14 -11.36
N ILE A 169 -14.14 0.54 -11.44
CA ILE A 169 -14.41 1.82 -10.78
C ILE A 169 -15.60 1.66 -9.83
N ASN A 170 -15.38 1.78 -8.52
CA ASN A 170 -16.41 1.58 -7.50
C ASN A 170 -16.16 2.47 -6.28
N SER A 171 -17.22 3.03 -5.70
CA SER A 171 -17.18 3.87 -4.49
C SER A 171 -17.35 3.09 -3.18
N ASN A 172 -17.83 1.85 -3.23
CA ASN A 172 -17.96 1.02 -2.04
C ASN A 172 -16.60 0.40 -1.68
N LEU A 173 -16.06 0.78 -0.52
CA LEU A 173 -14.71 0.41 -0.10
C LEU A 173 -14.68 -0.77 0.85
N TYR A 174 -15.61 -0.86 1.81
CA TYR A 174 -15.69 -1.93 2.79
C TYR A 174 -17.03 -1.92 3.54
N ASN A 175 -17.34 -3.03 4.20
CA ASN A 175 -18.53 -3.21 5.03
C ASN A 175 -18.14 -3.20 6.52
N ASN A 176 -19.06 -2.83 7.41
CA ASN A 176 -18.79 -2.69 8.86
C ASN A 176 -18.49 -4.00 9.60
N ASP A 177 -18.63 -5.15 8.92
CA ASP A 177 -18.53 -6.47 9.53
C ASP A 177 -17.10 -7.07 9.50
N ASN A 178 -16.13 -6.34 8.93
CA ASN A 178 -14.75 -6.84 8.75
C ASN A 178 -13.73 -6.09 9.61
N ILE A 179 -12.63 -6.77 9.95
CA ILE A 179 -11.49 -6.15 10.64
C ILE A 179 -10.86 -5.08 9.73
N LEU A 180 -10.63 -3.89 10.28
CA LEU A 180 -9.97 -2.79 9.59
C LEU A 180 -8.72 -2.35 10.35
N TYR A 181 -7.58 -2.44 9.68
CA TYR A 181 -6.34 -1.76 10.09
C TYR A 181 -6.21 -0.44 9.34
N SER A 182 -5.82 0.62 10.03
CA SER A 182 -5.54 1.93 9.45
C SER A 182 -4.11 2.35 9.79
N ILE A 183 -3.32 2.62 8.76
CA ILE A 183 -1.93 3.06 8.86
C ILE A 183 -1.89 4.54 8.49
N TYR A 184 -1.32 5.35 9.37
CA TYR A 184 -1.16 6.80 9.21
C TYR A 184 0.27 7.17 8.84
N GLU A 185 0.49 8.45 8.52
CA GLU A 185 1.77 8.97 8.01
C GLU A 185 2.95 8.78 8.98
N ASP A 186 2.70 8.83 10.28
CA ASP A 186 3.71 8.59 11.32
C ASP A 186 4.06 7.10 11.48
N GLY A 187 3.32 6.21 10.81
CA GLY A 187 3.44 4.76 10.92
C GLY A 187 2.61 4.15 12.05
N SER A 188 1.83 4.94 12.78
CA SER A 188 0.90 4.39 13.78
C SER A 188 -0.18 3.51 13.12
N ILE A 189 -0.62 2.49 13.86
CA ILE A 189 -1.66 1.55 13.43
C ILE A 189 -2.87 1.74 14.35
N PHE A 190 -4.03 1.96 13.76
CA PHE A 190 -5.32 1.86 14.43
C PHE A 190 -6.05 0.60 13.96
N GLN A 191 -6.51 -0.24 14.89
CA GLN A 191 -7.27 -1.45 14.58
C GLN A 191 -8.72 -1.29 15.04
N TYR A 192 -9.65 -1.54 14.12
CA TYR A 192 -11.06 -1.69 14.40
C TYR A 192 -11.44 -3.17 14.24
N ILE A 193 -12.01 -3.74 15.30
CA ILE A 193 -12.60 -5.07 15.30
C ILE A 193 -14.11 -4.88 15.45
N PRO A 194 -14.93 -5.32 14.49
CA PRO A 194 -16.38 -5.30 14.61
C PRO A 194 -16.81 -6.04 15.87
N ASN A 195 -17.59 -5.37 16.72
CA ASN A 195 -18.14 -6.04 17.90
C ASN A 195 -19.43 -6.78 17.49
N PRO A 196 -19.55 -8.10 17.70
CA PRO A 196 -20.76 -8.84 17.40
C PRO A 196 -22.01 -8.32 18.16
N ASP A 197 -21.83 -7.58 19.27
CA ASP A 197 -22.92 -7.14 20.16
C ASP A 197 -23.24 -5.63 20.12
N ILE A 198 -22.53 -4.79 19.33
CA ILE A 198 -22.76 -3.32 19.28
C ILE A 198 -23.74 -2.91 18.17
N THR A 199 -24.72 -3.76 17.83
CA THR A 199 -25.92 -3.27 17.12
C THR A 199 -26.91 -2.56 18.04
N SER A 200 -26.66 -2.52 19.36
CA SER A 200 -27.43 -1.73 20.31
C SER A 200 -26.50 -1.01 21.31
N ASN A 201 -26.57 0.32 21.33
CA ASN A 201 -25.94 1.27 22.28
C ASN A 201 -24.53 1.77 21.92
N MET A 202 -24.52 2.92 21.22
CA MET A 202 -23.36 3.81 21.15
C MET A 202 -23.19 4.55 22.49
N SER A 203 -22.10 4.26 23.20
CA SER A 203 -21.39 5.28 23.98
C SER A 203 -19.90 5.10 23.73
N GLN A 204 -19.33 5.98 22.91
CA GLN A 204 -17.89 6.00 22.64
C GLN A 204 -17.17 6.71 23.79
N SER A 205 -16.25 6.01 24.43
CA SER A 205 -15.20 6.62 25.26
C SER A 205 -13.84 6.23 24.66
N PRO A 206 -12.88 7.17 24.50
CA PRO A 206 -11.55 6.83 23.99
C PRO A 206 -10.79 5.98 25.01
N ILE A 207 -10.18 4.88 24.57
CA ILE A 207 -9.28 4.07 25.40
C ILE A 207 -7.91 4.77 25.42
N ASN A 208 -7.42 5.08 26.63
CA ASN A 208 -6.14 5.73 26.89
C ASN A 208 -5.02 4.66 27.02
N PHE A 209 -3.93 4.80 26.26
CA PHE A 209 -2.87 3.79 26.10
C PHE A 209 -1.80 3.75 27.20
N TYR A 210 -2.03 4.36 28.37
CA TYR A 210 -1.14 4.26 29.52
C TYR A 210 -1.83 3.54 30.67
N ASN A 211 -1.82 2.20 30.66
CA ASN A 211 -1.91 1.34 31.84
C ASN A 211 -1.67 -0.13 31.43
N LEU A 212 -0.42 -0.61 31.54
CA LEU A 212 -0.14 -2.04 31.65
C LEU A 212 -0.29 -2.43 33.13
N PRO A 213 -0.96 -3.55 33.46
CA PRO A 213 -1.08 -3.97 34.86
C PRO A 213 0.25 -4.56 35.36
N GLU A 214 0.92 -3.85 36.27
CA GLU A 214 1.88 -4.44 37.21
C GLU A 214 1.14 -5.37 38.19
N GLN A 215 0.98 -6.66 37.87
CA GLN A 215 0.73 -7.68 38.91
C GLN A 215 1.35 -9.03 38.53
N ALA A 216 2.63 -9.19 38.84
CA ALA A 216 3.26 -10.50 38.99
C ALA A 216 4.35 -10.50 40.07
N ILE A 217 4.07 -9.95 41.26
CA ILE A 217 4.80 -10.31 42.49
C ILE A 217 3.79 -10.39 43.65
N LYS A 218 3.20 -11.57 43.86
CA LYS A 218 2.70 -11.94 45.19
C LYS A 218 3.82 -12.71 45.90
N LYS A 219 4.50 -12.02 46.82
CA LYS A 219 5.06 -12.67 48.02
C LYS A 219 3.90 -13.13 48.88
N ASN A 220 3.96 -14.34 49.40
CA ASN A 220 3.71 -14.60 50.83
C ASN A 220 4.13 -16.01 51.24
N ILE A 221 5.02 -16.01 52.25
CA ILE A 221 5.46 -17.08 53.16
C ILE A 221 6.49 -18.05 52.58
#